data_AF-A0A6B8M3S6-F1
#
_entry.id   AF-A0A6B8M3S6-F1
#
_cell.length_a   1.000
_cell.length_b   1.000
_cell.length_c   1.000
_cell.angle_alpha   90.00
_cell.angle_beta   90.00
_cell.angle_gamma   90.00
#
_symmetry.space_group_name_H-M   'P 1'
#
loop_
_entity.id
_entity.type
_entity.pdbx_description
1 polymer ?
#
loop_
_entity_poly.entity_id
_entity_poly.type
_entity_poly.pdbx_seq_one_letter_code
_entity_poly.pdbx_strand_id
1 'polypeptide(L)'
;MHRSLFLFGLFFCLPARAELLKLEETGGDLRAALKIDGKEATLPIRLLRSKTPAPGAALLIDIAQQSDLAATALARGMTVAALDLATLPAPSRAEALRDLLPRLREKTGARRVLAYGSGEAGAALAGAGALFDGLLLQDASIGAAKTPRGVEVWGSDAYWRAAPRPAPTGPEPENRRSFFLAGTTSGAGANCAMPMDSRAQAPALRALLVVLDDWTRGVKPPASRAPGAADLAKAARLVWPKIPSLPAPLSDERLVPKIDADGNEASGLRLPDRALPIATFIGFAARRDPKGPPCAAAAAFPFPAAKADREKAGDPRSSLVERYGSRAYFVATMRVVADRLVKERLLLKEDADAYVAAAKQAPF
;
A
#
# COMPACT_ATOMS: atom_id res chain seq x y z
N MET A 1 3.26 45.43 -35.65
CA MET A 1 3.51 44.25 -34.80
C MET A 1 2.18 43.61 -34.44
N HIS A 2 1.83 42.50 -35.09
CA HIS A 2 0.59 41.76 -34.86
C HIS A 2 0.65 41.00 -33.52
N ARG A 3 -0.34 41.22 -32.65
CA ARG A 3 -0.58 40.40 -31.46
C ARG A 3 -1.48 39.23 -31.85
N SER A 4 -0.90 38.05 -31.97
CA SER A 4 -1.65 36.79 -32.09
C SER A 4 -2.20 36.42 -30.71
N LEU A 5 -3.53 36.45 -30.57
CA LEU A 5 -4.24 35.84 -29.45
C LEU A 5 -4.18 34.31 -29.64
N PHE A 6 -3.40 33.63 -28.79
CA PHE A 6 -3.51 32.18 -28.65
C PHE A 6 -4.78 31.85 -27.86
N LEU A 7 -5.81 31.36 -28.56
CA LEU A 7 -6.97 30.74 -27.95
C LEU A 7 -6.52 29.39 -27.36
N PHE A 8 -6.30 29.33 -26.05
CA PHE A 8 -6.20 28.06 -25.34
C PHE A 8 -7.59 27.41 -25.37
N GLY A 9 -7.78 26.42 -26.23
CA GLY A 9 -8.97 25.58 -26.20
C GLY A 9 -9.02 24.82 -24.87
N LEU A 10 -9.97 25.17 -24.00
CA LEU A 10 -10.38 24.29 -22.91
C LEU A 10 -10.96 23.02 -23.55
N PHE A 11 -10.16 21.96 -23.62
CA PHE A 11 -10.70 20.61 -23.81
C PHE A 11 -11.50 20.26 -22.55
N PHE A 12 -12.81 20.46 -22.60
CA PHE A 12 -13.72 19.81 -21.68
C PHE A 12 -13.64 18.31 -21.94
N CYS A 13 -12.86 17.61 -21.11
CA CYS A 13 -12.85 16.15 -21.10
C CYS A 13 -14.22 15.71 -20.54
N LEU A 14 -15.17 15.45 -21.44
CA LEU A 14 -16.43 14.81 -21.07
C LEU A 14 -16.09 13.46 -20.42
N PRO A 15 -16.70 13.09 -19.29
CA PRO A 15 -16.49 11.77 -18.71
C PRO A 15 -16.87 10.70 -19.75
N ALA A 16 -16.00 9.70 -19.91
CA ALA A 16 -16.23 8.57 -20.81
C ALA A 16 -17.47 7.80 -20.35
N ARG A 17 -18.43 7.56 -21.25
CA ARG A 17 -19.68 6.89 -20.91
C ARG A 17 -19.43 5.41 -20.73
N ALA A 18 -19.85 4.83 -19.61
CA ALA A 18 -19.78 3.39 -19.35
C ALA A 18 -21.13 2.88 -18.83
N GLU A 19 -21.68 1.87 -19.53
CA GLU A 19 -22.97 1.27 -19.23
C GLU A 19 -22.83 -0.26 -19.15
N LEU A 20 -23.40 -0.89 -18.13
CA LEU A 20 -23.52 -2.32 -17.97
C LEU A 20 -24.69 -2.83 -18.79
N LEU A 21 -24.37 -3.58 -19.85
CA LEU A 21 -25.36 -4.23 -20.71
C LEU A 21 -25.90 -5.51 -20.07
N LYS A 22 -25.01 -6.31 -19.47
CA LYS A 22 -25.36 -7.62 -18.91
C LYS A 22 -24.37 -8.07 -17.84
N LEU A 23 -24.87 -8.79 -16.84
CA LEU A 23 -24.05 -9.51 -15.86
C LEU A 23 -24.46 -10.99 -15.87
N GLU A 24 -23.57 -11.84 -16.39
CA GLU A 24 -23.82 -13.27 -16.54
C GLU A 24 -23.01 -14.08 -15.53
N GLU A 25 -23.55 -15.22 -15.08
CA GLU A 25 -22.83 -16.18 -14.25
C GLU A 25 -22.51 -17.43 -15.06
N THR A 26 -21.27 -17.89 -15.01
CA THR A 26 -20.83 -19.11 -15.72
C THR A 26 -19.77 -19.80 -14.87
N GLY A 27 -20.01 -21.07 -14.51
CA GLY A 27 -19.07 -21.83 -13.68
C GLY A 27 -18.83 -21.28 -12.28
N GLY A 28 -19.75 -20.44 -11.76
CA GLY A 28 -19.64 -19.80 -10.45
C GLY A 28 -18.92 -18.45 -10.44
N ASP A 29 -18.31 -18.06 -11.57
CA ASP A 29 -17.74 -16.74 -11.83
C ASP A 29 -18.72 -15.85 -12.59
N LEU A 30 -18.46 -14.54 -12.60
CA LEU A 30 -19.30 -13.55 -13.26
C LEU A 30 -18.57 -12.91 -14.46
N ARG A 31 -19.35 -12.47 -15.45
CA ARG A 31 -18.88 -11.70 -16.60
C ARG A 31 -19.77 -10.49 -16.80
N ALA A 32 -19.18 -9.30 -16.74
CA ALA A 32 -19.87 -8.04 -17.02
C ALA A 32 -19.61 -7.64 -18.48
N ALA A 33 -20.67 -7.53 -19.27
CA ALA A 33 -20.65 -6.92 -20.59
C ALA A 33 -20.94 -5.42 -20.43
N LEU A 34 -20.01 -4.59 -20.89
CA LEU A 34 -20.03 -3.13 -20.74
C LEU A 34 -20.04 -2.48 -22.13
N LYS A 35 -20.67 -1.33 -22.25
CA LYS A 35 -20.56 -0.42 -23.40
C LYS A 35 -19.79 0.81 -22.96
N ILE A 36 -18.59 1.00 -23.51
CA ILE A 36 -17.68 2.11 -23.19
C ILE A 36 -17.50 2.95 -24.45
N ASP A 37 -18.00 4.18 -24.43
CA ASP A 37 -17.98 5.11 -25.58
C ASP A 37 -18.45 4.45 -26.90
N GLY A 38 -19.51 3.64 -26.79
CA GLY A 38 -20.13 2.94 -27.92
C GLY A 38 -19.48 1.61 -28.31
N LYS A 39 -18.35 1.23 -27.69
CA LYS A 39 -17.67 -0.05 -27.93
C LYS A 39 -18.00 -1.05 -26.83
N GLU A 40 -18.21 -2.31 -27.20
CA GLU A 40 -18.38 -3.37 -26.23
C GLU A 40 -17.05 -3.75 -25.57
N ALA A 41 -17.09 -3.95 -24.26
CA ALA A 41 -15.98 -4.42 -23.45
C ALA A 41 -16.49 -5.51 -22.50
N THR A 42 -15.61 -6.44 -22.14
CA THR A 42 -15.94 -7.51 -21.19
C THR A 42 -15.02 -7.42 -19.98
N LEU A 43 -15.60 -7.46 -18.79
CA LEU A 43 -14.87 -7.51 -17.53
C LEU A 43 -15.16 -8.85 -16.83
N PRO A 44 -14.19 -9.78 -16.82
CA PRO A 44 -14.26 -11.00 -16.02
C PRO A 44 -14.20 -10.68 -14.53
N ILE A 45 -14.99 -11.40 -13.73
CA ILE A 45 -15.08 -11.23 -12.28
C ILE A 45 -15.03 -12.62 -11.65
N ARG A 46 -13.92 -12.94 -11.01
CA ARG A 46 -13.76 -14.19 -10.27
C ARG A 46 -14.45 -14.08 -8.91
N LEU A 47 -15.39 -14.96 -8.61
CA LEU A 47 -16.22 -14.88 -7.42
C LEU A 47 -15.86 -15.96 -6.40
N LEU A 48 -15.04 -15.58 -5.41
CA LEU A 48 -14.61 -16.46 -4.33
C LEU A 48 -15.59 -16.37 -3.17
N ARG A 49 -16.13 -17.51 -2.72
CA ARG A 49 -17.09 -17.58 -1.62
C ARG A 49 -16.44 -18.23 -0.40
N SER A 50 -16.70 -17.67 0.78
CA SER A 50 -16.23 -18.29 2.01
C SER A 50 -16.89 -19.65 2.24
N LYS A 51 -16.12 -20.61 2.75
CA LYS A 51 -16.65 -21.91 3.21
C LYS A 51 -17.51 -21.76 4.48
N THR A 52 -17.33 -20.66 5.22
CA THR A 52 -18.04 -20.33 6.46
C THR A 52 -18.55 -18.89 6.39
N PRO A 53 -19.60 -18.61 5.59
CA PRO A 53 -20.16 -17.27 5.47
C PRO A 53 -20.62 -16.72 6.83
N ALA A 54 -20.28 -15.48 7.13
CA ALA A 54 -20.73 -14.83 8.36
C ALA A 54 -22.01 -14.00 8.10
N PRO A 55 -22.99 -13.99 9.03
CA PRO A 55 -24.16 -13.11 8.91
C PRO A 55 -23.74 -11.64 8.76
N GLY A 56 -24.24 -10.98 7.72
CA GLY A 56 -23.87 -9.58 7.43
C GLY A 56 -22.41 -9.39 6.99
N ALA A 57 -21.72 -10.44 6.55
CA ALA A 57 -20.42 -10.34 5.91
C ALA A 57 -20.49 -9.43 4.69
N ALA A 58 -19.37 -8.76 4.42
CA ALA A 58 -19.26 -7.85 3.28
C ALA A 58 -18.97 -8.62 1.98
N LEU A 59 -19.28 -7.98 0.86
CA LEU A 59 -18.63 -8.24 -0.42
C LEU A 59 -17.34 -7.42 -0.48
N LEU A 60 -16.19 -8.07 -0.69
CA LEU A 60 -14.94 -7.40 -1.01
C LEU A 60 -14.75 -7.33 -2.53
N ILE A 61 -14.66 -6.11 -3.06
CA ILE A 61 -14.21 -5.87 -4.43
C ILE A 61 -12.68 -5.75 -4.42
N ASP A 62 -11.99 -6.75 -4.97
CA ASP A 62 -10.53 -6.78 -5.03
C ASP A 62 -10.06 -6.54 -6.46
N ILE A 63 -9.69 -5.29 -6.76
CA ILE A 63 -9.25 -4.91 -8.10
C ILE A 63 -7.75 -5.06 -8.33
N ALA A 64 -7.00 -5.30 -7.26
CA ALA A 64 -5.55 -5.53 -7.31
C ALA A 64 -5.21 -7.04 -7.24
N GLN A 65 -6.22 -7.89 -7.09
CA GLN A 65 -6.18 -9.35 -7.12
C GLN A 65 -5.12 -9.94 -6.17
N GLN A 66 -5.06 -9.42 -4.95
CA GLN A 66 -4.07 -9.82 -3.96
C GLN A 66 -4.54 -11.10 -3.24
N SER A 67 -3.88 -12.22 -3.52
CA SER A 67 -4.24 -13.54 -2.98
C SER A 67 -4.34 -13.56 -1.44
N ASP A 68 -3.42 -12.89 -0.77
CA ASP A 68 -3.36 -12.85 0.69
C ASP A 68 -4.54 -12.08 1.31
N LEU A 69 -4.96 -10.99 0.67
CA LEU A 69 -6.12 -10.22 1.11
C LEU A 69 -7.41 -10.99 0.85
N ALA A 70 -7.52 -11.65 -0.31
CA ALA A 70 -8.66 -12.51 -0.62
C ALA A 70 -8.81 -13.64 0.41
N ALA A 71 -7.71 -14.30 0.78
CA ALA A 71 -7.72 -15.32 1.84
C ALA A 71 -8.18 -14.76 3.19
N THR A 72 -7.70 -13.58 3.56
CA THR A 72 -8.10 -12.88 4.80
C THR A 72 -9.60 -12.53 4.80
N ALA A 73 -10.12 -12.03 3.68
CA ALA A 73 -11.54 -11.73 3.52
C ALA A 73 -12.42 -12.97 3.66
N LEU A 74 -12.03 -14.06 2.98
CA LEU A 74 -12.74 -15.34 3.03
C LEU A 74 -12.77 -15.93 4.44
N ALA A 75 -11.66 -15.84 5.18
CA ALA A 75 -11.58 -16.27 6.59
C ALA A 75 -12.54 -15.47 7.50
N ARG A 76 -12.91 -14.25 7.11
CA ARG A 76 -13.90 -13.41 7.79
C ARG A 76 -15.34 -13.64 7.32
N GLY A 77 -15.57 -14.67 6.52
CA GLY A 77 -16.89 -15.01 5.99
C GLY A 77 -17.34 -14.14 4.82
N MET A 78 -16.47 -13.31 4.24
CA MET A 78 -16.79 -12.46 3.09
C MET A 78 -16.89 -13.25 1.79
N THR A 79 -17.59 -12.67 0.83
CA THR A 79 -17.45 -13.01 -0.59
C THR A 79 -16.45 -12.05 -1.22
N VAL A 80 -15.58 -12.54 -2.11
CA VAL A 80 -14.61 -11.71 -2.84
C VAL A 80 -14.95 -11.72 -4.32
N ALA A 81 -15.16 -10.54 -4.91
CA ALA A 81 -15.22 -10.35 -6.35
C ALA A 81 -13.89 -9.75 -6.82
N ALA A 82 -13.04 -10.61 -7.39
CA ALA A 82 -11.75 -10.20 -7.95
C ALA A 82 -11.89 -9.86 -9.43
N LEU A 83 -11.47 -8.66 -9.82
CA LEU A 83 -11.62 -8.14 -11.20
C LEU A 83 -10.40 -7.30 -11.61
N ASP A 84 -10.14 -7.14 -12.90
CA ASP A 84 -9.02 -6.32 -13.39
C ASP A 84 -9.53 -5.08 -14.12
N LEU A 85 -9.50 -3.91 -13.45
CA LEU A 85 -9.89 -2.66 -14.09
C LEU A 85 -8.88 -2.15 -15.12
N ALA A 86 -7.64 -2.67 -15.14
CA ALA A 86 -6.66 -2.29 -16.15
C ALA A 86 -7.09 -2.71 -17.56
N THR A 87 -7.98 -3.70 -17.67
CA THR A 87 -8.62 -4.11 -18.93
C THR A 87 -9.56 -3.04 -19.52
N LEU A 88 -9.95 -2.04 -18.71
CA LEU A 88 -10.82 -0.94 -19.13
C LEU A 88 -10.02 0.38 -19.30
N PRO A 89 -10.45 1.27 -20.22
CA PRO A 89 -9.88 2.61 -20.35
C PRO A 89 -9.96 3.40 -19.05
N ALA A 90 -8.87 4.04 -18.63
CA ALA A 90 -8.77 4.75 -17.35
C ALA A 90 -9.95 5.70 -17.04
N PRO A 91 -10.41 6.56 -17.97
CA PRO A 91 -11.51 7.49 -17.69
C PRO A 91 -12.85 6.80 -17.42
N SER A 92 -13.05 5.57 -17.91
CA SER A 92 -14.30 4.82 -17.81
C SER A 92 -14.42 3.98 -16.54
N ARG A 93 -13.30 3.70 -15.85
CA ARG A 93 -13.25 2.72 -14.74
C ARG A 93 -14.20 3.06 -13.59
N ALA A 94 -14.22 4.32 -13.15
CA ALA A 94 -15.09 4.74 -12.05
C ALA A 94 -16.58 4.66 -12.44
N GLU A 95 -16.92 4.98 -13.69
CA GLU A 95 -18.30 4.90 -14.18
C GLU A 95 -18.76 3.45 -14.36
N ALA A 96 -17.91 2.60 -14.93
CA ALA A 96 -18.17 1.16 -15.03
C ALA A 96 -18.42 0.53 -13.65
N LEU A 97 -17.66 0.92 -12.63
CA LEU A 97 -17.91 0.51 -11.24
C LEU A 97 -19.25 1.01 -10.73
N ARG A 98 -19.66 2.25 -11.05
CA ARG A 98 -20.92 2.80 -10.56
C ARG A 98 -22.14 2.01 -11.04
N ASP A 99 -22.08 1.49 -12.26
CA ASP A 99 -23.17 0.71 -12.82
C ASP A 99 -23.09 -0.78 -12.44
N LEU A 100 -21.88 -1.32 -12.29
CA LEU A 100 -21.65 -2.72 -11.91
C LEU A 100 -22.01 -3.03 -10.45
N LEU A 101 -21.64 -2.14 -9.51
CA LEU A 101 -21.72 -2.43 -8.07
C LEU A 101 -23.15 -2.72 -7.57
N PRO A 102 -24.20 -1.98 -7.96
CA PRO A 102 -25.58 -2.31 -7.57
C PRO A 102 -25.98 -3.73 -7.97
N ARG A 103 -25.59 -4.18 -9.17
CA ARG A 103 -25.89 -5.54 -9.66
C ARG A 103 -25.09 -6.61 -8.93
N LEU A 104 -23.83 -6.34 -8.61
CA LEU A 104 -23.03 -7.24 -7.79
C LEU A 104 -23.61 -7.40 -6.37
N ARG A 105 -24.10 -6.31 -5.77
CA ARG A 105 -24.79 -6.37 -4.47
C ARG A 105 -26.04 -7.22 -4.53
N GLU A 106 -26.88 -7.01 -5.53
CA GLU A 106 -28.09 -7.80 -5.77
C GLU A 106 -27.76 -9.29 -5.93
N LYS A 107 -26.80 -9.60 -6.81
CA LYS A 107 -26.38 -10.98 -7.13
C LYS A 107 -25.79 -11.72 -5.93
N THR A 108 -25.11 -11.02 -5.03
CA THR A 108 -24.45 -11.61 -3.85
C THR A 108 -25.27 -11.51 -2.58
N GLY A 109 -26.35 -10.73 -2.57
CA GLY A 109 -27.11 -10.40 -1.35
C GLY A 109 -26.34 -9.55 -0.34
N ALA A 110 -25.20 -8.96 -0.74
CA ALA A 110 -24.30 -8.26 0.17
C ALA A 110 -24.88 -6.91 0.63
N ARG A 111 -25.05 -6.77 1.95
CA ARG A 111 -25.52 -5.53 2.56
C ARG A 111 -24.42 -4.48 2.67
N ARG A 112 -23.18 -4.91 2.91
CA ARG A 112 -21.99 -4.06 2.95
C ARG A 112 -21.05 -4.40 1.80
N VAL A 113 -20.43 -3.39 1.22
CA VAL A 113 -19.40 -3.52 0.18
C VAL A 113 -18.13 -2.82 0.62
N LEU A 114 -17.05 -3.59 0.73
CA LEU A 114 -15.71 -3.07 0.92
C LEU A 114 -14.95 -3.18 -0.40
N ALA A 115 -13.94 -2.35 -0.60
CA ALA A 115 -13.05 -2.51 -1.75
C ALA A 115 -11.59 -2.31 -1.37
N TYR A 116 -10.74 -3.03 -2.09
CA TYR A 116 -9.30 -2.90 -2.06
C TYR A 116 -8.77 -2.63 -3.46
N GLY A 117 -7.85 -1.67 -3.57
CA GLY A 117 -7.16 -1.38 -4.82
C GLY A 117 -5.92 -0.53 -4.62
N SER A 118 -5.08 -0.47 -5.65
CA SER A 118 -3.81 0.25 -5.61
C SER A 118 -3.63 1.20 -6.80
N GLY A 119 -2.88 2.28 -6.59
CA GLY A 119 -2.50 3.24 -7.63
C GLY A 119 -3.68 3.78 -8.43
N GLU A 120 -3.53 3.83 -9.75
CA GLU A 120 -4.54 4.37 -10.67
C GLU A 120 -5.86 3.58 -10.64
N ALA A 121 -5.79 2.25 -10.50
CA ALA A 121 -6.98 1.42 -10.36
C ALA A 121 -7.69 1.72 -9.02
N GLY A 122 -6.93 1.89 -7.93
CA GLY A 122 -7.45 2.33 -6.63
C GLY A 122 -8.12 3.71 -6.68
N ALA A 123 -7.60 4.64 -7.48
CA ALA A 123 -8.23 5.94 -7.69
C ALA A 123 -9.62 5.83 -8.35
N ALA A 124 -9.87 4.81 -9.18
CA ALA A 124 -11.20 4.54 -9.72
C ALA A 124 -12.21 4.13 -8.64
N LEU A 125 -11.78 3.37 -7.62
CA LEU A 125 -12.63 3.05 -6.45
C LEU A 125 -13.02 4.33 -5.69
N ALA A 126 -12.03 5.19 -5.43
CA ALA A 126 -12.28 6.49 -4.79
C ALA A 126 -13.26 7.35 -5.62
N GLY A 127 -13.16 7.31 -6.95
CA GLY A 127 -14.07 7.98 -7.87
C GLY A 127 -15.50 7.40 -7.87
N ALA A 128 -15.66 6.09 -7.71
CA ALA A 128 -16.98 5.47 -7.56
C ALA A 128 -17.63 5.79 -6.19
N GLY A 129 -16.82 6.11 -5.18
CA GLY A 129 -17.23 6.86 -3.99
C GLY A 129 -18.28 6.15 -3.12
N ALA A 130 -19.42 6.82 -2.90
CA ALA A 130 -20.45 6.48 -1.92
C ALA A 130 -21.15 5.11 -2.11
N LEU A 131 -20.78 4.34 -3.12
CA LEU A 131 -21.25 2.97 -3.33
C LEU A 131 -20.57 1.96 -2.40
N PHE A 132 -19.45 2.34 -1.79
CA PHE A 132 -18.72 1.53 -0.85
C PHE A 132 -19.05 1.93 0.59
N ASP A 133 -19.08 0.94 1.49
CA ASP A 133 -19.12 1.16 2.93
C ASP A 133 -17.72 1.39 3.50
N GLY A 134 -16.70 0.84 2.82
CA GLY A 134 -15.31 1.00 3.21
C GLY A 134 -14.32 0.83 2.06
N LEU A 135 -13.25 1.63 2.06
CA LEU A 135 -12.16 1.57 1.08
C LEU A 135 -10.81 1.34 1.77
N LEU A 136 -10.04 0.35 1.30
CA LEU A 136 -8.63 0.18 1.61
C LEU A 136 -7.82 0.49 0.34
N LEU A 137 -7.11 1.61 0.30
CA LEU A 137 -6.39 2.06 -0.88
C LEU A 137 -4.88 2.10 -0.63
N GLN A 138 -4.11 1.47 -1.52
CA GLN A 138 -2.65 1.51 -1.51
C GLN A 138 -2.12 2.47 -2.59
N ASP A 139 -1.25 3.41 -2.23
CA ASP A 139 -0.73 4.48 -3.12
C ASP A 139 -1.84 5.21 -3.92
N ALA A 140 -3.00 5.40 -3.29
CA ALA A 140 -4.10 6.20 -3.81
C ALA A 140 -4.76 6.95 -2.64
N SER A 141 -5.41 8.07 -2.98
CA SER A 141 -6.07 8.94 -2.00
C SER A 141 -7.58 8.79 -2.09
N ILE A 142 -8.22 8.71 -0.93
CA ILE A 142 -9.67 8.81 -0.81
C ILE A 142 -9.96 10.31 -0.95
N GLY A 143 -10.66 10.73 -2.00
CA GLY A 143 -10.92 12.15 -2.25
C GLY A 143 -11.84 12.80 -1.19
N ALA A 144 -12.35 14.01 -1.48
CA ALA A 144 -13.34 14.70 -0.63
C ALA A 144 -14.81 14.30 -0.91
N ALA A 145 -15.07 13.43 -1.87
CA ALA A 145 -16.43 12.98 -2.22
C ALA A 145 -17.10 12.26 -1.03
N LYS A 146 -18.42 12.44 -0.80
CA LYS A 146 -19.26 11.79 0.25
C LYS A 146 -18.60 10.51 0.81
N THR A 147 -17.82 10.68 1.87
CA THR A 147 -16.64 9.85 2.10
C THR A 147 -17.00 8.55 2.83
N PRO A 148 -16.81 7.38 2.21
CA PRO A 148 -16.89 6.12 2.93
C PRO A 148 -15.78 6.06 3.99
N ARG A 149 -15.90 5.12 4.94
CA ARG A 149 -14.79 4.84 5.86
C ARG A 149 -13.58 4.39 5.05
N GLY A 150 -12.43 4.95 5.35
CA GLY A 150 -11.29 4.88 4.46
C GLY A 150 -9.99 4.58 5.16
N VAL A 151 -9.22 3.64 4.64
CA VAL A 151 -7.83 3.40 5.03
C VAL A 151 -6.94 3.63 3.81
N GLU A 152 -6.01 4.57 3.92
CA GLU A 152 -4.98 4.83 2.92
C GLU A 152 -3.64 4.30 3.40
N VAL A 153 -2.92 3.59 2.53
CA VAL A 153 -1.62 3.01 2.81
C VAL A 153 -0.63 3.42 1.73
N TRP A 154 0.59 3.78 2.12
CA TRP A 154 1.66 4.04 1.15
C TRP A 154 3.04 3.71 1.74
N GLY A 155 3.98 3.41 0.85
CA GLY A 155 5.37 3.15 1.17
C GLY A 155 6.26 4.39 1.02
N SER A 156 7.54 4.20 1.27
CA SER A 156 8.62 5.19 1.13
C SER A 156 8.71 5.76 -0.27
N ASP A 157 8.46 4.94 -1.30
CA ASP A 157 8.45 5.35 -2.71
C ASP A 157 7.55 6.55 -2.99
N ALA A 158 6.45 6.70 -2.24
CA ALA A 158 5.55 7.83 -2.36
C ALA A 158 6.25 9.18 -2.10
N TYR A 159 7.30 9.24 -1.27
CA TYR A 159 8.07 10.46 -0.99
C TYR A 159 9.30 10.63 -1.89
N TRP A 160 9.84 9.54 -2.40
CA TRP A 160 11.08 9.54 -3.18
C TRP A 160 10.86 9.64 -4.71
N ARG A 161 9.65 9.41 -5.21
CA ARG A 161 9.32 9.52 -6.64
C ARG A 161 9.32 10.95 -7.18
N ALA A 162 9.29 11.11 -8.50
CA ALA A 162 9.37 12.42 -9.18
C ALA A 162 8.29 13.42 -8.72
N ALA A 163 7.05 12.94 -8.55
CA ALA A 163 5.94 13.69 -7.96
C ALA A 163 5.66 13.15 -6.54
N PRO A 164 6.36 13.66 -5.51
CA PRO A 164 6.21 13.15 -4.15
C PRO A 164 4.80 13.39 -3.63
N ARG A 165 4.32 12.46 -2.78
CA ARG A 165 3.07 12.61 -2.05
C ARG A 165 3.18 13.85 -1.15
N PRO A 166 2.20 14.76 -1.18
CA PRO A 166 2.21 15.92 -0.29
C PRO A 166 2.13 15.48 1.17
N ALA A 167 2.69 16.29 2.06
CA ALA A 167 2.49 16.11 3.49
C ALA A 167 0.98 16.19 3.82
N PRO A 168 0.44 15.31 4.69
CA PRO A 168 -0.90 15.50 5.22
C PRO A 168 -1.01 16.88 5.88
N THR A 169 -2.07 17.63 5.54
CA THR A 169 -2.35 18.95 6.12
C THR A 169 -3.70 18.96 6.81
N GLY A 170 -3.79 19.72 7.91
CA GLY A 170 -5.02 19.86 8.69
C GLY A 170 -5.33 18.66 9.60
N PRO A 171 -6.46 18.71 10.31
CA PRO A 171 -6.92 17.60 11.15
C PRO A 171 -7.30 16.39 10.29
N GLU A 172 -7.03 15.20 10.80
CA GLU A 172 -7.46 13.96 10.17
C GLU A 172 -8.99 13.88 10.11
N PRO A 173 -9.60 13.59 8.94
CA PRO A 173 -11.03 13.35 8.84
C PRO A 173 -11.47 12.14 9.69
N GLU A 174 -12.62 12.26 10.36
CA GLU A 174 -13.09 11.20 11.27
C GLU A 174 -13.19 9.82 10.60
N ASN A 175 -13.62 9.80 9.33
CA ASN A 175 -13.83 8.62 8.50
C ASN A 175 -12.58 8.22 7.69
N ARG A 176 -11.40 8.75 8.01
CA ARG A 176 -10.15 8.40 7.34
C ARG A 176 -9.08 7.95 8.29
N ARG A 177 -8.35 6.91 7.92
CA ARG A 177 -7.06 6.56 8.51
C ARG A 177 -6.00 6.45 7.43
N SER A 178 -4.78 6.80 7.79
CA SER A 178 -3.63 6.90 6.90
C SER A 178 -2.43 6.23 7.56
N PHE A 179 -1.81 5.29 6.85
CA PHE A 179 -0.68 4.52 7.33
C PHE A 179 0.47 4.59 6.34
N PHE A 180 1.60 5.10 6.81
CA PHE A 180 2.86 5.07 6.10
C PHE A 180 3.65 3.84 6.53
N LEU A 181 4.07 3.00 5.59
CA LEU A 181 4.88 1.80 5.85
C LEU A 181 6.35 2.08 5.54
N ALA A 182 7.10 2.47 6.57
CA ALA A 182 8.51 2.85 6.48
C ALA A 182 9.39 1.75 5.85
N GLY A 183 10.28 2.17 4.96
CA GLY A 183 11.20 1.32 4.21
C GLY A 183 10.56 0.35 3.22
N THR A 184 9.27 0.46 2.92
CA THR A 184 8.59 -0.38 1.93
C THR A 184 8.33 0.39 0.64
N THR A 185 8.15 -0.30 -0.49
CA THR A 185 7.65 0.34 -1.72
C THR A 185 6.48 -0.43 -2.29
N SER A 186 5.65 0.27 -3.07
CA SER A 186 4.46 -0.32 -3.71
C SER A 186 4.72 -0.71 -5.17
N GLY A 187 5.87 -0.31 -5.72
CA GLY A 187 6.25 -0.52 -7.12
C GLY A 187 7.09 -1.77 -7.39
N ALA A 188 7.15 -2.15 -8.67
CA ALA A 188 7.89 -3.32 -9.14
C ALA A 188 9.41 -3.10 -9.21
N GLY A 189 10.17 -4.20 -9.09
CA GLY A 189 11.63 -4.20 -9.14
C GLY A 189 12.28 -4.28 -10.52
N ALA A 190 11.56 -3.91 -11.58
CA ALA A 190 12.14 -3.89 -12.92
C ALA A 190 13.32 -2.91 -12.99
N ASN A 191 14.39 -3.29 -13.70
CA ASN A 191 15.55 -2.44 -13.94
C ASN A 191 16.30 -1.95 -12.67
N CYS A 192 16.20 -2.66 -11.54
CA CYS A 192 16.87 -2.29 -10.28
C CYS A 192 18.34 -2.74 -10.21
N ALA A 193 19.25 -1.81 -9.91
CA ALA A 193 20.69 -2.08 -9.80
C ALA A 193 21.15 -2.57 -8.41
N MET A 194 20.22 -2.67 -7.46
CA MET A 194 20.49 -2.89 -6.03
C MET A 194 19.86 -4.19 -5.52
N PRO A 195 20.34 -4.73 -4.37
CA PRO A 195 19.65 -5.81 -3.66
C PRO A 195 18.23 -5.36 -3.30
N MET A 196 17.25 -6.01 -3.91
CA MET A 196 15.85 -5.67 -3.67
C MET A 196 15.42 -6.11 -2.29
N ASP A 197 14.68 -5.23 -1.63
CA ASP A 197 13.93 -5.58 -0.44
C ASP A 197 12.68 -6.37 -0.83
N SER A 198 12.66 -7.66 -0.51
CA SER A 198 11.53 -8.55 -0.80
C SER A 198 10.43 -8.51 0.27
N ARG A 199 10.54 -7.66 1.30
CA ARG A 199 9.59 -7.69 2.41
C ARG A 199 8.24 -7.08 2.02
N ALA A 200 7.20 -7.86 2.30
CA ALA A 200 5.85 -7.57 1.86
C ALA A 200 5.18 -6.52 2.74
N GLN A 201 4.40 -5.64 2.10
CA GLN A 201 3.39 -4.81 2.80
C GLN A 201 2.16 -5.63 3.23
N ALA A 202 2.05 -6.87 2.75
CA ALA A 202 0.89 -7.73 2.92
C ALA A 202 0.44 -7.92 4.39
N PRO A 203 1.33 -8.11 5.40
CA PRO A 203 0.90 -8.21 6.80
C PRO A 203 0.11 -7.00 7.30
N ALA A 204 0.57 -5.78 6.96
CA ALA A 204 -0.15 -4.56 7.32
C ALA A 204 -1.49 -4.47 6.58
N LEU A 205 -1.50 -4.75 5.28
CA LEU A 205 -2.73 -4.67 4.46
C LEU A 205 -3.80 -5.66 4.94
N ARG A 206 -3.42 -6.89 5.33
CA ARG A 206 -4.35 -7.86 5.91
C ARG A 206 -4.96 -7.35 7.22
N ALA A 207 -4.13 -6.87 8.15
CA ALA A 207 -4.60 -6.31 9.40
C ALA A 207 -5.51 -5.08 9.17
N LEU A 208 -5.17 -4.23 8.22
CA LEU A 208 -5.94 -3.04 7.89
C LEU A 208 -7.27 -3.35 7.18
N LEU A 209 -7.36 -4.45 6.41
CA LEU A 209 -8.63 -4.96 5.90
C LEU A 209 -9.55 -5.41 7.05
N VAL A 210 -9.00 -6.10 8.05
CA VAL A 210 -9.75 -6.48 9.26
C VAL A 210 -10.25 -5.25 10.01
N VAL A 211 -9.37 -4.26 10.22
CA VAL A 211 -9.71 -2.97 10.84
C VAL A 211 -10.83 -2.26 10.08
N LEU A 212 -10.73 -2.18 8.75
CA LEU A 212 -11.74 -1.52 7.92
C LEU A 212 -13.09 -2.21 8.05
N ASP A 213 -13.12 -3.53 7.97
CA ASP A 213 -14.34 -4.32 8.11
C ASP A 213 -14.99 -4.14 9.49
N ASP A 214 -14.20 -4.23 10.58
CA ASP A 214 -14.66 -3.95 11.94
C ASP A 214 -15.17 -2.50 12.10
N TRP A 215 -14.50 -1.55 11.46
CA TRP A 215 -14.89 -0.14 11.49
C TRP A 215 -16.21 0.10 10.78
N THR A 216 -16.46 -0.57 9.66
CA THR A 216 -17.78 -0.48 9.02
C THR A 216 -18.92 -1.05 9.88
N ARG A 217 -18.60 -1.88 10.89
CA ARG A 217 -19.53 -2.37 11.92
C ARG A 217 -19.54 -1.54 13.21
N GLY A 218 -18.88 -0.39 13.24
CA GLY A 218 -18.90 0.55 14.37
C GLY A 218 -17.76 0.41 15.36
N VAL A 219 -16.79 -0.48 15.15
CA VAL A 219 -15.60 -0.56 16.01
C VAL A 219 -14.62 0.55 15.64
N LYS A 220 -14.29 1.45 16.58
CA LYS A 220 -13.35 2.54 16.33
C LYS A 220 -12.00 1.99 15.81
N PRO A 221 -11.45 2.50 14.69
CA PRO A 221 -10.18 2.01 14.13
C PRO A 221 -8.98 2.55 14.95
N PRO A 222 -7.79 1.96 14.81
CA PRO A 222 -6.56 2.56 15.35
C PRO A 222 -6.36 3.96 14.80
N ALA A 223 -5.63 4.80 15.54
CA ALA A 223 -5.21 6.10 15.04
C ALA A 223 -4.21 5.93 13.89
N SER A 224 -4.18 6.92 13.00
CA SER A 224 -3.25 6.93 11.88
C SER A 224 -1.79 6.97 12.30
N ARG A 225 -0.96 6.45 11.40
CA ARG A 225 0.50 6.49 11.49
C ARG A 225 1.07 6.93 10.16
N ALA A 226 0.59 8.07 9.68
CA ALA A 226 1.20 8.80 8.57
C ALA A 226 2.11 9.89 9.14
N PRO A 227 3.26 10.20 8.51
CA PRO A 227 4.13 11.27 8.97
C PRO A 227 3.43 12.63 8.85
N GLY A 228 3.46 13.39 9.94
CA GLY A 228 3.06 14.80 9.93
C GLY A 228 4.20 15.72 9.48
N ALA A 229 3.96 17.02 9.41
CA ALA A 229 4.98 18.00 9.01
C ALA A 229 6.25 17.93 9.88
N ALA A 230 6.11 17.63 11.18
CA ALA A 230 7.24 17.47 12.10
C ALA A 230 8.09 16.21 11.84
N ASP A 231 7.54 15.22 11.15
CA ASP A 231 8.23 13.97 10.81
C ASP A 231 8.96 14.04 9.47
N LEU A 232 8.75 15.13 8.72
CA LEU A 232 9.33 15.34 7.40
C LEU A 232 10.49 16.35 7.47
N ALA A 233 11.44 16.21 6.54
CA ALA A 233 12.51 17.14 6.30
C ALA A 233 12.78 17.28 4.81
N LYS A 234 13.43 18.37 4.41
CA LYS A 234 13.94 18.52 3.04
C LYS A 234 14.98 17.44 2.77
N ALA A 235 14.90 16.76 1.63
CA ALA A 235 15.84 15.69 1.28
C ALA A 235 17.31 16.16 1.33
N ALA A 236 17.59 17.38 0.86
CA ALA A 236 18.90 18.03 0.94
C ALA A 236 19.44 18.28 2.38
N ARG A 237 18.61 18.08 3.40
CA ARG A 237 18.99 18.25 4.82
C ARG A 237 19.16 16.92 5.55
N LEU A 238 18.89 15.79 4.91
CA LEU A 238 19.12 14.49 5.52
C LEU A 238 20.61 14.17 5.57
N VAL A 239 21.08 13.70 6.72
CA VAL A 239 22.46 13.22 6.92
C VAL A 239 22.46 11.71 6.81
N TRP A 240 22.89 11.19 5.66
CA TRP A 240 22.97 9.75 5.43
C TRP A 240 24.27 9.16 5.97
N PRO A 241 24.23 8.00 6.64
CA PRO A 241 25.46 7.28 6.98
C PRO A 241 26.21 6.84 5.71
N LYS A 242 27.54 6.79 5.80
CA LYS A 242 28.43 6.34 4.71
C LYS A 242 28.38 4.82 4.53
N ILE A 243 27.22 4.30 4.14
CA ILE A 243 27.00 2.86 3.95
C ILE A 243 27.72 2.40 2.68
N PRO A 244 28.51 1.31 2.73
CA PRO A 244 29.13 0.73 1.54
C PRO A 244 28.11 0.45 0.44
N SER A 245 28.41 0.92 -0.78
CA SER A 245 27.58 0.75 -1.98
C SER A 245 26.20 1.41 -1.94
N LEU A 246 25.87 2.22 -0.93
CA LEU A 246 24.64 3.01 -0.93
C LEU A 246 24.71 4.08 -2.03
N PRO A 247 23.72 4.13 -2.95
CA PRO A 247 23.67 5.18 -3.94
C PRO A 247 23.48 6.55 -3.29
N ALA A 248 24.01 7.60 -3.92
CA ALA A 248 23.75 8.97 -3.49
C ALA A 248 22.23 9.23 -3.51
N PRO A 249 21.63 9.65 -2.39
CA PRO A 249 20.22 9.99 -2.34
C PRO A 249 19.94 11.24 -3.17
N LEU A 250 18.68 11.42 -3.57
CA LEU A 250 18.24 12.72 -4.07
C LEU A 250 18.43 13.77 -2.97
N SER A 251 19.06 14.89 -3.33
CA SER A 251 19.41 15.97 -2.41
C SER A 251 18.76 17.28 -2.89
N ASP A 252 17.42 17.29 -2.92
CA ASP A 252 16.63 18.45 -3.33
C ASP A 252 15.69 18.95 -2.22
N GLU A 253 14.81 19.90 -2.54
CA GLU A 253 13.93 20.58 -1.59
C GLU A 253 12.65 19.79 -1.26
N ARG A 254 12.46 18.57 -1.81
CA ARG A 254 11.27 17.77 -1.53
C ARG A 254 11.21 17.36 -0.06
N LEU A 255 10.00 17.21 0.47
CA LEU A 255 9.80 16.71 1.83
C LEU A 255 9.78 15.18 1.84
N VAL A 256 10.65 14.59 2.65
CA VAL A 256 10.78 13.14 2.87
C VAL A 256 10.75 12.82 4.37
N PRO A 257 10.41 11.58 4.78
CA PRO A 257 10.51 11.17 6.18
C PRO A 257 11.92 11.37 6.73
N LYS A 258 12.01 11.86 7.96
CA LYS A 258 13.27 11.89 8.71
C LYS A 258 13.80 10.48 8.89
N ILE A 259 15.12 10.34 8.83
CA ILE A 259 15.84 9.10 9.04
C ILE A 259 16.54 9.09 10.40
N ASP A 260 16.74 7.91 10.97
CA ASP A 260 17.64 7.70 12.11
C ASP A 260 19.11 7.67 11.67
N ALA A 261 20.03 7.49 12.63
CA ALA A 261 21.47 7.46 12.38
C ALA A 261 21.91 6.30 11.46
N ASP A 262 21.08 5.27 11.33
CA ASP A 262 21.32 4.14 10.43
C ASP A 262 20.69 4.36 9.05
N GLY A 263 20.04 5.49 8.79
CA GLY A 263 19.40 5.79 7.52
C GLY A 263 18.02 5.14 7.34
N ASN A 264 17.42 4.60 8.41
CA ASN A 264 16.06 4.09 8.36
C ASN A 264 15.05 5.18 8.69
N GLU A 265 13.94 5.23 7.96
CA GLU A 265 12.86 6.19 8.21
C GLU A 265 12.26 5.98 9.61
N ALA A 266 12.14 7.05 10.38
CA ALA A 266 11.81 6.99 11.81
C ALA A 266 10.30 7.06 12.10
N SER A 267 9.49 7.50 11.14
CA SER A 267 8.06 7.75 11.31
C SER A 267 7.18 6.66 10.69
N GLY A 268 5.89 6.70 11.01
CA GLY A 268 4.87 5.83 10.45
C GLY A 268 4.65 4.50 11.17
N LEU A 269 3.95 3.59 10.50
CA LEU A 269 3.73 2.22 10.97
C LEU A 269 4.95 1.36 10.62
N ARG A 270 5.82 1.17 11.62
CA ARG A 270 6.97 0.26 11.55
C ARG A 270 6.52 -1.15 11.87
N LEU A 271 6.45 -2.01 10.85
CA LEU A 271 6.31 -3.47 11.02
C LEU A 271 7.50 -4.03 11.82
N PRO A 272 7.41 -5.23 12.43
CA PRO A 272 8.42 -5.71 13.37
C PRO A 272 9.86 -5.69 12.84
N ASP A 273 10.05 -6.05 11.57
CA ASP A 273 11.32 -5.99 10.83
C ASP A 273 11.85 -4.57 10.58
N ARG A 274 11.00 -3.55 10.70
CA ARG A 274 11.36 -2.12 10.61
C ARG A 274 11.58 -1.50 11.97
N ALA A 275 10.88 -1.99 12.98
CA ALA A 275 11.06 -1.59 14.37
C ALA A 275 12.36 -2.18 14.95
N LEU A 276 12.75 -3.38 14.50
CA LEU A 276 14.04 -4.03 14.81
C LEU A 276 14.80 -4.30 13.50
N PRO A 277 15.34 -3.25 12.85
CA PRO A 277 15.99 -3.38 11.56
C PRO A 277 17.27 -4.24 11.65
N ILE A 278 17.47 -5.09 10.65
CA ILE A 278 18.75 -5.81 10.43
C ILE A 278 19.51 -5.27 9.22
N ALA A 279 19.04 -4.14 8.68
CA ALA A 279 19.53 -3.48 7.48
C ALA A 279 19.06 -2.03 7.48
N THR A 280 19.69 -1.22 6.64
CA THR A 280 19.11 0.07 6.22
C THR A 280 18.20 -0.17 5.04
N PHE A 281 17.01 0.39 5.11
CA PHE A 281 15.98 0.25 4.10
C PHE A 281 15.68 1.59 3.47
N ILE A 282 15.79 1.65 2.15
CA ILE A 282 15.59 2.88 1.40
C ILE A 282 14.44 2.71 0.39
N GLY A 283 13.65 3.76 0.25
CA GLY A 283 12.53 3.84 -0.70
C GLY A 283 12.91 4.33 -2.10
N PHE A 284 14.20 4.49 -2.37
CA PHE A 284 14.75 4.89 -3.66
C PHE A 284 15.80 3.88 -4.10
N ALA A 285 15.85 3.57 -5.39
CA ALA A 285 16.84 2.64 -5.92
C ALA A 285 17.32 3.08 -7.30
N ALA A 286 18.60 2.83 -7.56
CA ALA A 286 19.23 3.15 -8.83
C ALA A 286 18.73 2.21 -9.94
N ARG A 287 18.61 2.76 -11.15
CA ARG A 287 18.35 1.98 -12.36
C ARG A 287 19.63 1.32 -12.86
N ARG A 288 19.54 0.13 -13.47
CA ARG A 288 20.66 -0.48 -14.20
C ARG A 288 20.91 0.27 -15.52
N ASP A 289 19.84 0.46 -16.29
CA ASP A 289 19.84 1.27 -17.51
C ASP A 289 19.11 2.60 -17.25
N PRO A 290 19.77 3.76 -17.37
CA PRO A 290 19.13 5.07 -17.26
C PRO A 290 17.98 5.29 -18.26
N LYS A 291 18.01 4.62 -19.41
CA LYS A 291 16.96 4.68 -20.44
C LYS A 291 15.81 3.69 -20.21
N GLY A 292 16.01 2.72 -19.32
CA GLY A 292 14.99 1.75 -18.94
C GLY A 292 13.94 2.33 -17.98
N PRO A 293 12.89 1.55 -17.66
CA PRO A 293 11.85 1.98 -16.72
C PRO A 293 12.43 2.32 -15.34
N PRO A 294 11.75 3.18 -14.55
CA PRO A 294 12.14 3.43 -13.17
C PRO A 294 12.22 2.16 -12.33
N CYS A 295 13.25 2.06 -11.50
CA CYS A 295 13.27 1.09 -10.40
C CYS A 295 12.39 1.63 -9.27
N ALA A 296 11.32 0.91 -8.93
CA ALA A 296 10.35 1.30 -7.92
C ALA A 296 10.31 0.31 -6.73
N ALA A 297 11.36 -0.51 -6.59
CA ALA A 297 11.55 -1.39 -5.44
C ALA A 297 12.34 -0.69 -4.32
N ALA A 298 12.03 -1.05 -3.07
CA ALA A 298 12.91 -0.76 -1.95
C ALA A 298 14.23 -1.52 -2.12
N ALA A 299 15.29 -0.96 -1.53
CA ALA A 299 16.57 -1.64 -1.39
C ALA A 299 16.90 -1.85 0.08
N ALA A 300 17.62 -2.94 0.34
CA ALA A 300 18.08 -3.30 1.68
C ALA A 300 19.60 -3.42 1.71
N PHE A 301 20.23 -2.75 2.67
CA PHE A 301 21.66 -2.81 2.93
C PHE A 301 21.88 -3.47 4.30
N PRO A 302 22.20 -4.78 4.35
CA PRO A 302 22.44 -5.52 5.58
C PRO A 302 23.33 -4.77 6.55
N PHE A 303 22.99 -4.80 7.84
CA PHE A 303 23.94 -4.45 8.87
C PHE A 303 25.05 -5.50 8.92
N PRO A 304 26.29 -5.11 9.23
CA PRO A 304 27.36 -6.07 9.47
C PRO A 304 26.96 -7.03 10.62
N ALA A 305 27.33 -8.31 10.53
CA ALA A 305 26.98 -9.27 11.56
C ALA A 305 27.75 -8.99 12.86
N ALA A 306 29.07 -8.81 12.75
CA ALA A 306 29.97 -8.51 13.86
C ALA A 306 30.78 -7.20 13.67
N LYS A 307 31.41 -6.74 14.75
CA LYS A 307 32.28 -5.55 14.76
C LYS A 307 33.42 -5.64 13.74
N ALA A 308 34.06 -6.81 13.62
CA ALA A 308 35.14 -7.02 12.67
C ALA A 308 34.67 -6.83 11.21
N ASP A 309 33.44 -7.23 10.88
CA ASP A 309 32.87 -7.07 9.54
C ASP A 309 32.66 -5.59 9.20
N ARG A 310 32.12 -4.81 10.14
CA ARG A 310 31.89 -3.37 9.91
C ARG A 310 33.20 -2.60 9.80
N GLU A 311 34.21 -2.93 10.61
CA GLU A 311 35.52 -2.30 10.55
C GLU A 311 36.23 -2.61 9.22
N LYS A 312 36.17 -3.87 8.78
CA LYS A 312 36.73 -4.30 7.49
C LYS A 312 36.04 -3.61 6.30
N ALA A 313 34.72 -3.47 6.35
CA ALA A 313 33.94 -2.84 5.28
C ALA A 313 33.93 -1.30 5.37
N GLY A 314 34.44 -0.70 6.45
CA GLY A 314 34.32 0.74 6.72
C GLY A 314 32.89 1.20 6.96
N ASP A 315 31.99 0.31 7.39
CA ASP A 315 30.59 0.63 7.66
C ASP A 315 30.46 1.29 9.03
N PRO A 316 29.92 2.54 9.11
CA PRO A 316 29.80 3.25 10.37
C PRO A 316 28.67 2.73 11.26
N ARG A 317 27.74 1.92 10.72
CA ARG A 317 26.57 1.43 11.47
C ARG A 317 27.01 0.33 12.45
N SER A 318 26.35 0.28 13.61
CA SER A 318 26.59 -0.80 14.57
C SER A 318 26.23 -2.15 13.97
N SER A 319 27.08 -3.15 14.20
CA SER A 319 26.82 -4.53 13.80
C SER A 319 25.62 -5.13 14.55
N LEU A 320 25.09 -6.27 14.09
CA LEU A 320 23.95 -6.94 14.73
C LEU A 320 24.28 -7.35 16.18
N VAL A 321 25.48 -7.88 16.42
CA VAL A 321 25.93 -8.25 17.77
C VAL A 321 26.08 -7.02 18.66
N GLU A 322 26.64 -5.91 18.17
CA GLU A 322 26.75 -4.67 18.94
C GLU A 322 25.37 -4.06 19.26
N ARG A 323 24.41 -4.20 18.33
CA ARG A 323 23.07 -3.61 18.44
C ARG A 323 22.14 -4.37 19.38
N TYR A 324 22.14 -5.69 19.29
CA TYR A 324 21.15 -6.53 19.99
C TYR A 324 21.79 -7.50 20.99
N GLY A 325 23.12 -7.62 21.03
CA GLY A 325 23.86 -8.50 21.94
C GLY A 325 23.78 -9.98 21.57
N SER A 326 22.58 -10.53 21.39
CA SER A 326 22.38 -11.93 21.03
C SER A 326 21.13 -12.16 20.18
N ARG A 327 21.14 -13.26 19.42
CA ARG A 327 19.97 -13.75 18.69
C ARG A 327 18.77 -14.01 19.61
N ALA A 328 19.01 -14.55 20.80
CA ALA A 328 17.95 -14.82 21.77
C ALA A 328 17.26 -13.53 22.23
N TYR A 329 18.03 -12.49 22.55
CA TYR A 329 17.47 -11.18 22.89
C TYR A 329 16.72 -10.54 21.70
N PHE A 330 17.27 -10.63 20.50
CA PHE A 330 16.60 -10.14 19.29
C PHE A 330 15.25 -10.82 19.05
N VAL A 331 15.17 -12.15 19.14
CA VAL A 331 13.92 -12.90 18.96
C VAL A 331 12.90 -12.57 20.06
N ALA A 332 13.34 -12.45 21.31
CA ALA A 332 12.46 -12.05 22.41
C ALA A 332 11.91 -10.63 22.22
N THR A 333 12.76 -9.69 21.79
CA THR A 333 12.34 -8.31 21.51
C THR A 333 11.41 -8.25 20.29
N MET A 334 11.65 -9.07 19.27
CA MET A 334 10.76 -9.20 18.11
C MET A 334 9.36 -9.63 18.52
N ARG A 335 9.24 -10.59 19.46
CA ARG A 335 7.96 -11.02 20.02
C ARG A 335 7.25 -9.85 20.71
N VAL A 336 7.94 -9.09 21.55
CA VAL A 336 7.37 -7.92 22.24
C VAL A 336 6.83 -6.88 21.25
N VAL A 337 7.60 -6.57 20.21
CA VAL A 337 7.20 -5.62 19.16
C VAL A 337 5.99 -6.13 18.38
N ALA A 338 6.02 -7.40 17.97
CA ALA A 338 4.95 -8.00 17.19
C ALA A 338 3.63 -8.08 17.99
N ASP A 339 3.69 -8.52 19.25
CA ASP A 339 2.52 -8.63 20.12
C ASP A 339 1.91 -7.26 20.43
N ARG A 340 2.73 -6.20 20.51
CA ARG A 340 2.23 -4.82 20.61
C ARG A 340 1.38 -4.45 19.39
N LEU A 341 1.85 -4.73 18.18
CA LEU A 341 1.09 -4.42 16.97
C LEU A 341 -0.19 -5.26 16.86
N VAL A 342 -0.18 -6.51 17.35
CA VAL A 342 -1.40 -7.34 17.46
C VAL A 342 -2.41 -6.69 18.41
N LYS A 343 -1.97 -6.25 19.59
CA LYS A 343 -2.82 -5.54 20.56
C LYS A 343 -3.40 -4.24 19.99
N GLU A 344 -2.61 -3.55 19.16
CA GLU A 344 -3.02 -2.32 18.47
C GLU A 344 -3.88 -2.60 17.22
N ARG A 345 -4.07 -3.87 16.84
CA ARG A 345 -4.75 -4.35 15.62
C ARG A 345 -4.12 -3.86 14.31
N LEU A 346 -2.80 -3.68 14.33
CA LEU A 346 -1.99 -3.28 13.18
C LEU A 346 -1.11 -4.42 12.65
N LEU A 347 -1.28 -5.62 13.21
CA LEU A 347 -0.68 -6.87 12.76
C LEU A 347 -1.61 -8.02 13.15
N LEU A 348 -1.76 -9.03 12.29
CA LEU A 348 -2.48 -10.25 12.65
C LEU A 348 -1.59 -11.16 13.49
N LYS A 349 -2.18 -12.07 14.26
CA LYS A 349 -1.40 -12.92 15.18
C LYS A 349 -0.51 -13.90 14.41
N GLU A 350 -1.02 -14.49 13.34
CA GLU A 350 -0.28 -15.35 12.41
C GLU A 350 0.93 -14.62 11.82
N ASP A 351 0.80 -13.32 11.53
CA ASP A 351 1.87 -12.50 10.99
C ASP A 351 2.92 -12.19 12.07
N ALA A 352 2.49 -11.89 13.29
CA ALA A 352 3.39 -11.75 14.43
C ALA A 352 4.21 -13.03 14.67
N ASP A 353 3.57 -14.19 14.60
CA ASP A 353 4.22 -15.48 14.73
C ASP A 353 5.21 -15.74 13.58
N ALA A 354 4.87 -15.36 12.35
CA ALA A 354 5.76 -15.44 11.20
C ALA A 354 7.00 -14.52 11.34
N TYR A 355 6.83 -13.29 11.84
CA TYR A 355 7.95 -12.39 12.12
C TYR A 355 8.90 -12.96 13.16
N VAL A 356 8.38 -13.54 14.23
CA VAL A 356 9.20 -14.16 15.29
C VAL A 356 9.88 -15.43 14.78
N ALA A 357 9.23 -16.21 13.92
CA ALA A 357 9.86 -17.35 13.26
C ALA A 357 11.01 -16.91 12.34
N ALA A 358 10.80 -15.88 11.52
CA ALA A 358 11.84 -15.31 10.65
C ALA A 358 13.01 -14.73 11.46
N ALA A 359 12.74 -14.11 12.61
CA ALA A 359 13.78 -13.56 13.49
C ALA A 359 14.76 -14.63 14.01
N LYS A 360 14.33 -15.89 14.14
CA LYS A 360 15.22 -17.00 14.51
C LYS A 360 16.28 -17.30 13.45
N GLN A 361 16.05 -16.88 12.21
CA GLN A 361 16.95 -17.06 11.06
C GLN A 361 17.79 -15.80 10.76
N ALA A 362 17.68 -14.73 11.55
CA ALA A 362 18.45 -13.50 11.34
C ALA A 362 19.97 -13.77 11.31
N PRO A 363 20.79 -13.03 10.54
CA PRO A 363 22.20 -13.36 10.34
C PRO A 363 23.11 -12.86 11.48
N PHE A 364 22.82 -13.27 12.72
CA PHE A 364 23.68 -13.06 13.89
C PHE A 364 24.88 -13.98 13.92
#